data_AF-A0A820L0T6-F1
#
_entry.id   AF-A0A820L0T6-F1
#
_cell.length_a   1.000
_cell.length_b   1.000
_cell.length_c   1.000
_cell.angle_alpha   90.00
_cell.angle_beta   90.00
_cell.angle_gamma   90.00
#
_symmetry.space_group_name_H-M   'P 1'
#
loop_
_entity.id
_entity.type
_entity.pdbx_description
1 polymer ?
#
loop_
_entity_poly.entity_id
_entity_poly.type
_entity_poly.pdbx_seq_one_letter_code
_entity_poly.pdbx_strand_id
1 'polypeptide(L)'
;MNKCKYSPDGYFGSKFVTAVVIGDATGQIQFEGYQVSNQCMALVRSEILLPTYDAPELGYIKETSPEQYVPDVYFKGKDCYNNEIMKIECPLPLEYLILDVSTGFPTANNQMKSTFNDTCSIIKTPFCIENRTRTDELQDMDTLALYLQQFAEIDVKRANSLPYKTTDILAGLHLLRYLVANDIFQFSMDQIDPLFDALRSNDLNGVTTWMESEAWQALLQLLQIELPGLSSSMKQLTPTVTNEQSANWTCSECTFLNDNSNQTCDMCSLDRNAVS
;
A
#
# COMPACT_ATOMS: atom_id res chain seq x y z
N MET A 1 1.16 -9.88 -20.68
CA MET A 1 0.12 -9.73 -21.73
C MET A 1 -1.26 -10.00 -21.14
N ASN A 2 -2.29 -9.29 -21.59
CA ASN A 2 -3.66 -9.43 -21.06
C ASN A 2 -4.38 -10.64 -21.67
N LYS A 3 -4.89 -11.57 -20.84
CA LYS A 3 -5.61 -12.77 -21.29
C LYS A 3 -6.91 -12.37 -22.00
N CYS A 4 -7.15 -12.90 -23.19
CA CYS A 4 -8.33 -12.60 -24.00
C CYS A 4 -8.81 -13.86 -24.74
N LYS A 5 -10.01 -14.34 -24.40
CA LYS A 5 -10.62 -15.53 -25.02
C LYS A 5 -10.97 -15.37 -26.51
N TYR A 6 -11.06 -14.13 -26.99
CA TYR A 6 -11.36 -13.80 -28.39
C TYR A 6 -10.10 -13.57 -29.22
N SER A 7 -8.92 -13.58 -28.61
CA SER A 7 -7.66 -13.49 -29.34
C SER A 7 -7.21 -14.89 -29.79
N PRO A 8 -6.77 -15.08 -31.04
CA PRO A 8 -6.20 -16.34 -31.51
C PRO A 8 -5.06 -16.85 -30.63
N ASP A 9 -4.20 -15.95 -30.14
CA ASP A 9 -3.03 -16.27 -29.31
C ASP A 9 -3.39 -16.39 -27.82
N GLY A 10 -4.67 -16.24 -27.45
CA GLY A 10 -5.14 -16.22 -26.06
C GLY A 10 -4.81 -14.94 -25.28
N TYR A 11 -4.10 -13.99 -25.90
CA TYR A 11 -3.72 -12.70 -25.30
C TYR A 11 -3.97 -11.54 -26.26
N PHE A 12 -4.37 -10.39 -25.74
CA PHE A 12 -4.54 -9.16 -26.51
C PHE A 12 -4.21 -7.92 -25.68
N GLY A 13 -3.20 -7.18 -26.12
CA GLY A 13 -2.72 -5.96 -25.48
C GLY A 13 -2.22 -6.14 -24.05
N SER A 14 -2.27 -5.05 -23.27
CA SER A 14 -1.87 -4.99 -21.87
C SER A 14 -2.81 -4.09 -21.07
N LYS A 15 -3.04 -4.43 -19.80
CA LYS A 15 -3.71 -3.55 -18.82
C LYS A 15 -2.71 -2.71 -18.02
N PHE A 16 -1.42 -2.84 -18.32
CA PHE A 16 -0.39 -2.02 -17.70
C PHE A 16 -0.59 -0.57 -18.11
N VAL A 17 -0.45 0.34 -17.16
CA VAL A 17 -0.63 1.78 -17.35
C VAL A 17 0.65 2.50 -16.94
N THR A 18 0.89 3.64 -17.56
CA THR A 18 1.97 4.55 -17.20
C THR A 18 1.35 5.82 -16.64
N ALA A 19 1.80 6.28 -15.48
CA ALA A 19 1.40 7.57 -14.92
C ALA A 19 2.63 8.47 -14.86
N VAL A 20 2.49 9.71 -15.32
CA VAL A 20 3.53 10.74 -15.26
C VAL A 20 3.03 11.84 -14.34
N VAL A 21 3.89 12.24 -13.39
CA VAL A 21 3.61 13.33 -12.45
C VAL A 21 4.41 14.54 -12.89
N ILE A 22 3.72 15.58 -13.33
CA ILE A 22 4.34 16.81 -13.86
C ILE A 22 3.69 18.06 -13.25
N GLY A 23 4.32 19.23 -13.46
CA GLY A 23 3.71 20.52 -13.15
C GLY A 23 2.83 20.99 -14.31
N ASP A 24 1.62 21.44 -14.01
CA ASP A 24 0.75 22.08 -14.99
C ASP A 24 1.24 23.50 -15.35
N ALA A 25 0.54 24.17 -16.28
CA ALA A 25 0.85 25.54 -16.68
C ALA A 25 0.76 26.57 -15.53
N THR A 26 0.11 26.21 -14.41
CA THR A 26 -0.03 27.04 -13.21
C THR A 26 0.97 26.67 -12.11
N GLY A 27 1.82 25.67 -12.35
CA GLY A 27 2.80 25.15 -11.38
C GLY A 27 2.20 24.19 -10.35
N GLN A 28 0.97 23.72 -10.54
CA GLN A 28 0.33 22.71 -9.69
C GLN A 28 0.73 21.31 -10.11
N ILE A 29 0.73 20.36 -9.16
CA ILE A 29 1.04 18.96 -9.44
C ILE A 29 -0.14 18.34 -10.20
N GLN A 30 0.14 17.80 -11.38
CA GLN A 30 -0.82 17.13 -12.26
C GLN A 30 -0.38 15.68 -12.51
N PHE A 31 -1.38 14.80 -12.60
CA PHE A 31 -1.21 13.39 -12.95
C PHE A 31 -1.73 13.13 -14.35
N GLU A 32 -0.87 12.66 -15.24
CA GLU A 32 -1.24 12.29 -16.61
C GLU A 32 -1.09 10.78 -16.79
N GLY A 33 -2.13 10.14 -17.30
CA GLY A 33 -2.18 8.69 -17.49
C GLY A 33 -2.05 8.34 -18.96
N TYR A 34 -1.22 7.35 -19.25
CA TYR A 34 -0.93 6.91 -20.62
C TYR A 34 -0.94 5.38 -20.75
N GLN A 35 -1.32 4.94 -21.94
CA GLN A 35 -1.05 3.63 -22.47
C GLN A 35 -0.43 3.76 -23.87
N VAL A 36 0.12 2.67 -24.37
CA VAL A 36 0.62 2.60 -25.74
C VAL A 36 -0.27 1.71 -26.58
N SER A 37 -0.35 2.01 -27.86
CA SER A 37 -1.12 1.21 -28.82
C SER A 37 -0.53 -0.19 -28.98
N ASN A 38 -1.36 -1.15 -29.38
CA ASN A 38 -0.88 -2.50 -29.71
C ASN A 38 0.15 -2.49 -30.85
N GLN A 39 0.06 -1.51 -31.75
CA GLN A 39 1.03 -1.30 -32.82
C GLN A 39 2.39 -0.88 -32.27
N CYS A 40 2.41 0.06 -31.32
CA CYS A 40 3.63 0.46 -30.61
C CYS A 40 4.30 -0.74 -29.93
N MET A 41 3.52 -1.55 -29.20
CA MET A 41 4.03 -2.77 -28.57
C MET A 41 4.65 -3.73 -29.58
N ALA A 42 4.07 -3.87 -30.78
CA ALA A 42 4.62 -4.71 -31.83
C ALA A 42 5.92 -4.16 -32.44
N LEU A 43 5.99 -2.84 -32.65
CA LEU A 43 7.18 -2.16 -33.18
C LEU A 43 8.37 -2.25 -32.21
N VAL A 44 8.13 -2.02 -30.91
CA VAL A 44 9.17 -2.13 -29.86
C VAL A 44 9.58 -3.58 -29.67
N ARG A 45 8.62 -4.52 -29.63
CA ARG A 45 8.92 -5.96 -29.53
C ARG A 45 9.75 -6.47 -30.70
N SER A 46 9.59 -5.88 -31.87
CA SER A 46 10.35 -6.22 -33.06
C SER A 46 11.64 -5.41 -33.17
N GLU A 47 12.02 -4.59 -32.18
CA GLU A 47 13.22 -3.74 -32.23
C GLU A 47 13.27 -2.80 -33.46
N ILE A 48 12.10 -2.38 -33.97
CA ILE A 48 11.97 -1.51 -35.14
C ILE A 48 11.95 -0.03 -34.73
N LEU A 49 11.30 0.28 -33.61
CA LEU A 49 11.16 1.65 -33.12
C LEU A 49 12.28 1.97 -32.13
N LEU A 50 13.08 2.99 -32.46
CA LEU A 50 14.20 3.49 -31.66
C LEU A 50 13.91 4.92 -31.18
N PRO A 51 14.41 5.32 -30.00
CA PRO A 51 14.36 6.71 -29.58
C PRO A 51 15.25 7.57 -30.46
N THR A 52 14.87 8.83 -30.67
CA THR A 52 15.73 9.84 -31.29
C THR A 52 16.53 10.58 -30.21
N TYR A 53 17.62 11.23 -30.60
CA TYR A 53 18.49 11.96 -29.68
C TYR A 53 18.00 13.40 -29.40
N ASP A 54 17.64 14.15 -30.45
CA ASP A 54 17.31 15.59 -30.35
C ASP A 54 15.80 15.91 -30.33
N ALA A 55 14.93 14.91 -30.55
CA ALA A 55 13.49 15.12 -30.78
C ALA A 55 12.62 14.07 -30.04
N PRO A 56 12.48 14.15 -28.70
CA PRO A 56 11.82 13.12 -27.89
C PRO A 56 10.36 12.82 -28.29
N GLU A 57 9.71 13.73 -29.01
CA GLU A 57 8.38 13.57 -29.58
C GLU A 57 8.33 12.65 -30.81
N LEU A 58 9.49 12.32 -31.38
CA LEU A 58 9.66 11.52 -32.59
C LEU A 58 10.40 10.22 -32.27
N GLY A 59 9.96 9.12 -32.90
CA GLY A 59 10.62 7.82 -32.87
C GLY A 59 11.26 7.49 -34.22
N TYR A 60 12.51 7.03 -34.20
CA TYR A 60 13.22 6.63 -35.41
C TYR A 60 12.84 5.19 -35.78
N ILE A 61 12.52 4.97 -37.06
CA ILE A 61 12.27 3.63 -37.59
C ILE A 61 13.58 3.11 -38.15
N LYS A 62 14.04 1.97 -37.61
CA LYS A 62 15.28 1.32 -38.01
C LYS A 62 15.28 0.99 -39.50
N GLU A 63 16.41 1.17 -40.17
CA GLU A 63 16.57 0.75 -41.57
C GLU A 63 16.65 -0.78 -41.67
N THR A 64 16.23 -1.32 -42.83
CA THR A 64 16.39 -2.75 -43.12
C THR A 64 17.87 -3.11 -43.14
N SER A 65 18.25 -4.14 -42.39
CA SER A 65 19.59 -4.72 -42.39
C SER A 65 19.55 -6.18 -42.90
N PRO A 66 20.70 -6.79 -43.23
CA PRO A 66 20.74 -8.21 -43.60
C PRO A 66 20.15 -9.15 -42.54
N GLU A 67 20.21 -8.76 -41.27
CA GLU A 67 19.71 -9.53 -40.13
C GLU A 67 18.21 -9.33 -39.91
N GLN A 68 17.64 -8.21 -40.36
CA GLN A 68 16.28 -7.82 -40.03
C GLN A 68 15.63 -6.98 -41.14
N TYR A 69 14.53 -7.51 -41.68
CA TYR A 69 13.65 -6.76 -42.57
C TYR A 69 12.77 -5.78 -41.77
N VAL A 70 12.77 -4.51 -42.17
CA VAL A 70 11.90 -3.46 -41.61
C VAL A 70 10.97 -2.95 -42.71
N PRO A 71 9.65 -3.14 -42.59
CA PRO A 71 8.70 -2.64 -43.57
C PRO A 71 8.56 -1.11 -43.48
N ASP A 72 8.11 -0.49 -44.57
CA ASP A 72 7.70 0.90 -44.58
C ASP A 72 6.56 1.13 -43.58
N VAL A 73 6.74 2.09 -42.69
CA VAL A 73 5.75 2.48 -41.67
C VAL A 73 5.00 3.71 -42.16
N TYR A 74 3.67 3.57 -42.24
CA TYR A 74 2.77 4.65 -42.63
C TYR A 74 1.88 5.04 -41.46
N PHE A 75 1.53 6.31 -41.39
CA PHE A 75 0.52 6.81 -40.45
C PHE A 75 -0.49 7.73 -41.16
N LYS A 76 -1.68 7.83 -40.57
CA LYS A 76 -2.75 8.72 -41.05
C LYS A 76 -2.65 10.05 -40.33
N GLY A 77 -2.26 11.08 -41.04
CA GLY A 77 -2.26 12.46 -40.55
C GLY A 77 -3.38 13.29 -41.17
N LYS A 78 -3.54 14.52 -40.69
CA LYS A 78 -4.43 15.52 -41.29
C LYS A 78 -3.62 16.58 -42.02
N ASP A 79 -4.10 17.02 -43.18
CA ASP A 79 -3.53 18.17 -43.90
C ASP A 79 -4.06 19.52 -43.35
N CYS A 80 -3.59 20.63 -43.92
CA CYS A 80 -4.05 21.97 -43.56
C CYS A 80 -5.53 22.24 -43.89
N TYR A 81 -6.18 21.34 -44.63
CA TYR A 81 -7.60 21.37 -44.97
C TYR A 81 -8.41 20.33 -44.17
N ASN A 82 -7.80 19.69 -43.16
CA ASN A 82 -8.39 18.67 -42.31
C ASN A 82 -8.83 17.40 -43.07
N ASN A 83 -8.25 17.11 -44.24
CA ASN A 83 -8.40 15.84 -44.94
C ASN A 83 -7.44 14.79 -44.38
N GLU A 84 -7.87 13.53 -44.33
CA GLU A 84 -7.00 12.41 -43.95
C GLU A 84 -6.03 12.06 -45.09
N ILE A 85 -4.73 12.13 -44.81
CA ILE A 85 -3.68 11.75 -45.75
C ILE A 85 -2.77 10.68 -45.14
N MET A 86 -2.37 9.71 -45.97
CA MET A 86 -1.35 8.73 -45.60
C MET A 86 0.03 9.36 -45.77
N LYS A 87 0.83 9.37 -44.71
CA LYS A 87 2.19 9.89 -44.72
C LYS A 87 3.20 8.78 -44.44
N ILE A 88 4.36 8.91 -45.10
CA ILE A 88 5.58 8.15 -44.80
C ILE A 88 6.53 9.18 -44.19
N GLU A 89 6.67 9.19 -42.86
CA GLU A 89 7.69 10.00 -42.21
C GLU A 89 8.56 9.10 -41.33
N CYS A 90 9.87 9.20 -41.55
CA CYS A 90 10.89 8.77 -40.60
C CYS A 90 11.69 10.04 -40.27
N PRO A 91 11.67 10.52 -39.03
CA PRO A 91 11.13 9.84 -37.84
C PRO A 91 9.59 9.96 -37.69
N LEU A 92 8.99 8.98 -37.01
CA LEU A 92 7.54 8.83 -36.77
C LEU A 92 7.11 9.63 -35.53
N PRO A 93 6.06 10.47 -35.60
CA PRO A 93 5.54 11.13 -34.40
C PRO A 93 4.94 10.15 -33.39
N LEU A 94 5.42 10.17 -32.15
CA LEU A 94 5.01 9.21 -31.11
C LEU A 94 3.58 9.43 -30.59
N GLU A 95 3.00 10.62 -30.81
CA GLU A 95 1.61 10.92 -30.42
C GLU A 95 0.59 9.93 -31.01
N TYR A 96 0.84 9.39 -32.21
CA TYR A 96 -0.03 8.39 -32.84
C TYR A 96 0.07 7.00 -32.21
N LEU A 97 1.08 6.78 -31.36
CA LEU A 97 1.36 5.52 -30.68
C LEU A 97 0.94 5.53 -29.20
N ILE A 98 0.60 6.70 -28.66
CA ILE A 98 0.24 6.92 -27.26
C ILE A 98 -1.28 7.10 -27.16
N LEU A 99 -1.84 6.63 -26.06
CA LEU A 99 -3.25 6.70 -25.72
C LEU A 99 -3.40 7.37 -24.36
N ASP A 100 -4.27 8.37 -24.28
CA ASP A 100 -4.59 9.03 -23.01
C ASP A 100 -5.50 8.15 -22.15
N VAL A 101 -5.16 8.05 -20.87
CA VAL A 101 -5.94 7.36 -19.84
C VAL A 101 -6.32 8.36 -18.77
N SER A 102 -7.62 8.48 -18.50
CA SER A 102 -8.12 9.36 -17.45
C SER A 102 -7.55 8.99 -16.08
N THR A 103 -7.01 9.96 -15.38
CA THR A 103 -6.55 9.85 -14.00
C THR A 103 -7.54 10.54 -13.05
N GLY A 104 -7.57 10.11 -11.80
CA GLY A 104 -8.43 10.73 -10.80
C GLY A 104 -8.42 9.98 -9.47
N PHE A 105 -8.93 10.67 -8.45
CA PHE A 105 -9.10 10.14 -7.12
C PHE A 105 -10.59 10.00 -6.80
N PRO A 106 -11.02 8.95 -6.08
CA PRO A 106 -12.39 8.84 -5.60
C PRO A 106 -12.77 10.04 -4.72
N THR A 107 -13.87 10.72 -5.05
CA THR A 107 -14.29 11.95 -4.33
C THR A 107 -15.08 11.67 -3.05
N ALA A 108 -15.79 10.54 -2.98
CA ALA A 108 -16.64 10.21 -1.85
C ALA A 108 -16.06 9.07 -1.01
N ASN A 109 -16.08 9.22 0.32
CA ASN A 109 -15.56 8.24 1.28
C ASN A 109 -16.19 6.84 1.14
N ASN A 110 -17.42 6.74 0.63
CA ASN A 110 -18.10 5.47 0.38
C ASN A 110 -17.67 4.75 -0.92
N GLN A 111 -16.92 5.42 -1.80
CA GLN A 111 -16.36 4.85 -3.03
C GLN A 111 -14.88 4.47 -2.87
N MET A 112 -14.23 4.97 -1.82
CA MET A 112 -12.83 4.69 -1.54
C MET A 112 -12.70 3.32 -0.87
N LYS A 113 -12.49 2.27 -1.66
CA LYS A 113 -12.12 0.95 -1.17
C LYS A 113 -10.60 0.87 -1.08
N SER A 114 -10.03 1.32 0.04
CA SER A 114 -8.61 1.08 0.31
C SER A 114 -8.40 -0.36 0.74
N THR A 115 -7.40 -1.02 0.16
CA THR A 115 -6.95 -2.35 0.62
C THR A 115 -5.91 -2.22 1.72
N PHE A 116 -5.15 -1.12 1.71
CA PHE A 116 -4.08 -0.85 2.66
C PHE A 116 -4.46 0.28 3.62
N ASN A 117 -3.63 0.46 4.63
CA ASN A 117 -3.86 1.36 5.75
C ASN A 117 -3.58 2.85 5.49
N ASP A 118 -3.53 3.28 4.21
CA ASP A 118 -3.26 4.67 3.80
C ASP A 118 -4.25 5.69 4.39
N THR A 119 -5.44 5.23 4.77
CA THR A 119 -6.50 6.06 5.38
C THR A 119 -6.52 6.03 6.90
N CYS A 120 -5.62 5.28 7.53
CA CYS A 120 -5.62 5.08 8.97
C CYS A 120 -5.00 6.30 9.67
N SER A 121 -5.86 7.14 10.27
CA SER A 121 -5.44 8.38 10.95
C SER A 121 -4.67 8.18 12.25
N ILE A 122 -4.54 6.94 12.73
CA ILE A 122 -3.82 6.61 13.96
C ILE A 122 -2.33 6.39 13.69
N ILE A 123 -1.97 5.99 12.47
CA ILE A 123 -0.58 5.78 12.08
C ILE A 123 0.08 7.16 11.99
N LYS A 124 0.85 7.52 13.01
CA LYS A 124 1.57 8.81 13.04
C LYS A 124 2.74 8.80 12.08
N THR A 125 3.47 7.69 12.06
CA THR A 125 4.61 7.44 11.19
C THR A 125 4.38 6.13 10.44
N PRO A 126 4.14 6.17 9.11
CA PRO A 126 3.98 4.95 8.32
C PRO A 126 5.31 4.19 8.25
N PHE A 127 5.24 2.88 8.01
CA PHE A 127 6.44 2.07 7.83
C PHE A 127 7.20 2.51 6.57
N CYS A 128 8.53 2.56 6.64
CA CYS A 128 9.38 3.06 5.57
C CYS A 128 9.18 2.31 4.25
N ILE A 129 9.27 3.04 3.14
CA ILE A 129 9.14 2.50 1.78
C ILE A 129 10.47 1.88 1.34
N GLU A 130 10.44 0.77 0.61
CA GLU A 130 11.66 0.11 0.14
C GLU A 130 12.48 0.96 -0.84
N ASN A 131 13.77 0.63 -0.98
CA ASN A 131 14.69 1.25 -1.94
C ASN A 131 14.91 2.77 -1.75
N ARG A 132 14.77 3.26 -0.51
CA ARG A 132 14.93 4.67 -0.15
C ARG A 132 16.10 4.97 0.79
N THR A 133 17.18 4.19 0.66
CA THR A 133 18.42 4.34 1.43
C THR A 133 19.08 5.71 1.29
N ARG A 134 18.81 6.45 0.21
CA ARG A 134 19.33 7.81 -0.03
C ARG A 134 18.56 8.92 0.70
N THR A 135 17.37 8.64 1.22
CA THR A 135 16.52 9.61 1.93
C THR A 135 16.42 9.27 3.42
N ASP A 136 17.35 8.47 3.94
CA ASP A 136 17.37 7.99 5.33
C ASP A 136 16.10 7.22 5.77
N GLU A 137 15.31 6.72 4.80
CA GLU A 137 14.18 5.82 5.03
C GLU A 137 14.67 4.37 4.86
N LEU A 138 15.21 3.80 5.93
CA LEU A 138 15.73 2.43 5.97
C LEU A 138 14.66 1.47 6.49
N GLN A 139 14.62 0.27 5.93
CA GLN A 139 13.80 -0.82 6.44
C GLN A 139 14.69 -1.73 7.27
N ASP A 140 14.70 -1.54 8.58
CA ASP A 140 15.43 -2.35 9.55
C ASP A 140 14.55 -2.73 10.76
N MET A 141 15.12 -3.53 11.67
CA MET A 141 14.43 -3.98 12.87
C MET A 141 14.11 -2.82 13.82
N ASP A 142 14.97 -1.80 13.86
CA ASP A 142 14.75 -0.58 14.64
C ASP A 142 13.51 0.18 14.17
N THR A 143 13.36 0.33 12.85
CA THR A 143 12.21 0.98 12.22
C THR A 143 10.94 0.17 12.41
N LEU A 144 11.01 -1.17 12.35
CA LEU A 144 9.88 -2.04 12.66
C LEU A 144 9.45 -1.91 14.12
N ALA A 145 10.40 -1.90 15.05
CA ALA A 145 10.15 -1.71 16.47
C ALA A 145 9.50 -0.35 16.75
N LEU A 146 10.04 0.74 16.19
CA LEU A 146 9.47 2.08 16.31
C LEU A 146 8.06 2.14 15.70
N TYR A 147 7.86 1.49 14.56
CA TYR A 147 6.54 1.39 13.92
C TYR A 147 5.53 0.74 14.86
N LEU A 148 5.86 -0.44 15.40
CA LEU A 148 4.98 -1.21 16.28
C LEU A 148 4.75 -0.54 17.64
N GLN A 149 5.74 0.18 18.17
CA GLN A 149 5.62 0.90 19.44
C GLN A 149 4.49 1.94 19.44
N GLN A 150 4.15 2.51 18.28
CA GLN A 150 3.02 3.44 18.13
C GLN A 150 1.68 2.84 18.57
N PHE A 151 1.57 1.51 18.55
CA PHE A 151 0.35 0.78 18.87
C PHE A 151 0.43 0.02 20.20
N ALA A 152 1.56 0.08 20.91
CA ALA A 152 1.75 -0.67 22.14
C ALA A 152 0.83 -0.21 23.29
N GLU A 153 0.61 1.10 23.44
CA GLU A 153 -0.32 1.66 24.44
C GLU A 153 -1.79 1.58 24.01
N ILE A 154 -2.05 1.09 22.79
CA ILE A 154 -3.39 0.99 22.26
C ILE A 154 -4.00 -0.31 22.77
N ASP A 155 -4.87 -0.17 23.76
CA ASP A 155 -5.64 -1.26 24.35
C ASP A 155 -6.48 -1.95 23.25
N VAL A 156 -5.97 -3.06 22.70
CA VAL A 156 -6.58 -3.83 21.59
C VAL A 156 -8.02 -4.26 21.93
N LYS A 157 -8.38 -4.31 23.22
CA LYS A 157 -9.75 -4.61 23.69
C LYS A 157 -10.73 -3.43 23.56
N ARG A 158 -10.26 -2.17 23.57
CA ARG A 158 -11.10 -0.97 23.32
C ARG A 158 -11.30 -0.67 21.84
N ALA A 159 -10.67 -1.42 20.93
CA ALA A 159 -10.77 -1.23 19.47
C ALA A 159 -12.21 -1.31 18.94
N ASN A 160 -13.13 -1.96 19.66
CA ASN A 160 -14.55 -2.00 19.26
C ASN A 160 -15.31 -0.67 19.45
N SER A 161 -14.74 0.34 20.12
CA SER A 161 -15.41 1.64 20.34
C SER A 161 -14.68 2.84 19.73
N LEU A 162 -13.56 2.63 19.04
CA LEU A 162 -12.77 3.67 18.37
C LEU A 162 -12.72 3.39 16.86
N PRO A 163 -12.44 4.40 16.01
CA PRO A 163 -12.56 4.29 14.56
C PRO A 163 -11.39 3.55 13.89
N TYR A 164 -10.87 2.47 14.50
CA TYR A 164 -9.77 1.69 13.92
C TYR A 164 -10.00 0.21 14.06
N LYS A 165 -9.53 -0.55 13.07
CA LYS A 165 -9.49 -2.00 13.11
C LYS A 165 -8.04 -2.40 13.34
N THR A 166 -7.78 -3.37 14.21
CA THR A 166 -6.42 -3.95 14.37
C THR A 166 -5.85 -4.47 13.05
N THR A 167 -6.74 -4.79 12.09
CA THR A 167 -6.38 -5.10 10.70
C THR A 167 -5.60 -3.97 10.02
N ASP A 168 -5.88 -2.71 10.33
CA ASP A 168 -5.21 -1.55 9.73
C ASP A 168 -3.74 -1.45 10.15
N ILE A 169 -3.33 -2.00 11.30
CA ILE A 169 -1.93 -1.97 11.75
C ILE A 169 -1.06 -2.81 10.82
N LEU A 170 -1.52 -4.00 10.43
CA LEU A 170 -0.75 -4.92 9.60
C LEU A 170 -1.04 -4.75 8.09
N ALA A 171 -2.09 -4.02 7.71
CA ALA A 171 -2.46 -3.75 6.32
C ALA A 171 -1.56 -2.74 5.59
N GLY A 172 -0.26 -2.64 5.92
CA GLY A 172 0.68 -1.79 5.21
C GLY A 172 1.42 -2.57 4.12
N LEU A 173 1.33 -2.17 2.85
CA LEU A 173 2.00 -2.88 1.74
C LEU A 173 3.52 -3.05 1.98
N HIS A 174 4.19 -1.97 2.36
CA HIS A 174 5.63 -1.95 2.59
C HIS A 174 6.04 -2.79 3.81
N LEU A 175 5.20 -2.81 4.86
CA LEU A 175 5.38 -3.67 6.02
C LEU A 175 5.23 -5.14 5.63
N LEU A 176 4.16 -5.51 4.94
CA LEU A 176 3.91 -6.88 4.50
C LEU A 176 5.03 -7.39 3.59
N ARG A 177 5.52 -6.54 2.66
CA ARG A 177 6.71 -6.85 1.85
C ARG A 177 7.93 -7.12 2.74
N TYR A 178 8.17 -6.25 3.73
CA TYR A 178 9.30 -6.40 4.64
C TYR A 178 9.23 -7.72 5.41
N LEU A 179 8.07 -8.11 5.94
CA LEU A 179 7.91 -9.38 6.67
C LEU A 179 8.26 -10.61 5.82
N VAL A 180 7.99 -10.58 4.51
CA VAL A 180 8.33 -11.70 3.61
C VAL A 180 9.79 -11.68 3.15
N ALA A 181 10.38 -10.49 2.98
CA ALA A 181 11.60 -10.33 2.18
C ALA A 181 12.81 -9.74 2.93
N ASN A 182 12.72 -9.47 4.23
CA ASN A 182 13.87 -8.94 5.00
C ASN A 182 14.91 -10.04 5.29
N ASP A 183 16.18 -9.72 5.51
CA ASP A 183 17.24 -10.73 5.65
C ASP A 183 17.37 -11.33 7.08
N ILE A 184 16.66 -10.78 8.06
CA ILE A 184 16.85 -11.09 9.48
C ILE A 184 15.83 -12.13 9.96
N PHE A 185 14.55 -11.90 9.68
CA PHE A 185 13.43 -12.75 10.07
C PHE A 185 12.39 -12.82 8.94
N GLN A 186 12.41 -13.91 8.17
CA GLN A 186 11.50 -14.11 7.04
C GLN A 186 10.34 -15.03 7.43
N PHE A 187 9.11 -14.58 7.17
CA PHE A 187 7.96 -15.47 7.22
C PHE A 187 7.91 -16.31 5.94
N SER A 188 7.76 -17.63 6.09
CA SER A 188 7.42 -18.50 4.97
C SER A 188 6.02 -18.18 4.44
N MET A 189 5.74 -18.52 3.18
CA MET A 189 4.41 -18.31 2.59
C MET A 189 3.29 -18.98 3.40
N ASP A 190 3.54 -20.20 3.88
CA ASP A 190 2.58 -20.94 4.73
C ASP A 190 2.25 -20.20 6.05
N GLN A 191 3.21 -19.44 6.60
CA GLN A 191 3.01 -18.67 7.82
C GLN A 191 2.31 -17.33 7.57
N ILE A 192 2.52 -16.68 6.42
CA ILE A 192 1.99 -15.34 6.14
C ILE A 192 0.69 -15.33 5.33
N ASP A 193 0.40 -16.39 4.56
CA ASP A 193 -0.84 -16.51 3.79
C ASP A 193 -2.11 -16.34 4.63
N PRO A 194 -2.22 -16.90 5.86
CA PRO A 194 -3.37 -16.67 6.74
C PRO A 194 -3.58 -15.19 7.08
N LEU A 195 -2.50 -14.41 7.22
CA LEU A 195 -2.59 -12.97 7.43
C LEU A 195 -3.14 -12.27 6.18
N PHE A 196 -2.66 -12.62 4.98
CA PHE A 196 -3.16 -12.01 3.74
C PHE A 196 -4.66 -12.26 3.52
N ASP A 197 -5.13 -13.47 3.81
CA ASP A 197 -6.56 -13.79 3.69
C ASP A 197 -7.40 -13.06 4.75
N ALA A 198 -6.91 -12.94 5.98
CA ALA A 198 -7.56 -12.16 7.03
C ALA A 198 -7.64 -10.66 6.69
N LEU A 199 -6.56 -10.07 6.17
CA LEU A 199 -6.53 -8.67 5.75
C LEU A 199 -7.44 -8.42 4.54
N ARG A 200 -7.46 -9.33 3.55
CA ARG A 200 -8.32 -9.22 2.36
C ARG A 200 -9.81 -9.26 2.71
N SER A 201 -10.19 -10.11 3.67
CA SER A 201 -11.56 -10.27 4.13
C SER A 201 -11.95 -9.28 5.25
N ASN A 202 -10.99 -8.48 5.72
CA ASN A 202 -11.13 -7.58 6.87
C ASN A 202 -11.59 -8.31 8.14
N ASP A 203 -11.06 -9.52 8.36
CA ASP A 203 -11.34 -10.38 9.51
C ASP A 203 -10.39 -10.08 10.68
N LEU A 204 -10.94 -9.41 11.70
CA LEU A 204 -10.22 -9.07 12.92
C LEU A 204 -9.76 -10.30 13.71
N ASN A 205 -10.55 -11.36 13.73
CA ASN A 205 -10.25 -12.56 14.50
C ASN A 205 -9.11 -13.35 13.85
N GLY A 206 -9.09 -13.43 12.52
CA GLY A 206 -8.00 -14.02 11.76
C GLY A 206 -6.67 -13.29 12.00
N VAL A 207 -6.67 -11.95 11.96
CA VAL A 207 -5.46 -11.16 12.26
C VAL A 207 -5.01 -11.38 13.71
N THR A 208 -5.94 -11.38 14.65
CA THR A 208 -5.66 -11.66 16.08
C THR A 208 -5.03 -13.04 16.27
N THR A 209 -5.60 -14.06 15.67
CA THR A 209 -5.09 -15.44 15.72
C THR A 209 -3.70 -15.54 15.11
N TRP A 210 -3.44 -14.82 14.02
CA TRP A 210 -2.11 -14.79 13.40
C TRP A 210 -1.07 -14.09 14.30
N MET A 211 -1.44 -13.01 14.99
CA MET A 211 -0.57 -12.37 15.98
C MET A 211 -0.30 -13.27 17.19
N GLU A 212 -1.15 -14.26 17.48
CA GLU A 212 -0.88 -15.27 18.52
C GLU A 212 0.05 -16.39 18.04
N SER A 213 0.40 -16.44 16.74
CA SER A 213 1.25 -17.49 16.18
C SER A 213 2.68 -17.47 16.73
N GLU A 214 3.30 -18.65 16.83
CA GLU A 214 4.67 -18.81 17.30
C GLU A 214 5.68 -17.97 16.49
N ALA A 215 5.46 -17.85 15.17
CA ALA A 215 6.32 -17.07 14.29
C ALA A 215 6.27 -15.57 14.62
N TRP A 216 5.07 -15.01 14.83
CA TRP A 216 4.93 -13.62 15.25
C TRP A 216 5.52 -13.38 16.64
N GLN A 217 5.28 -14.29 17.58
CA GLN A 217 5.88 -14.21 18.91
C GLN A 217 7.40 -14.25 18.88
N ALA A 218 8.01 -15.08 18.03
CA ALA A 218 9.45 -15.15 17.84
C ALA A 218 10.01 -13.82 17.30
N LEU A 219 9.33 -13.19 16.34
CA LEU A 219 9.72 -11.87 15.83
C LEU A 219 9.66 -10.80 16.94
N LEU A 220 8.59 -10.77 17.73
CA LEU A 220 8.46 -9.82 18.85
C LEU A 220 9.55 -10.04 19.90
N GLN A 221 9.94 -11.28 20.17
CA GLN A 221 11.05 -11.58 21.07
C GLN A 221 12.39 -11.11 20.50
N LEU A 222 12.62 -11.30 19.20
CA LEU A 222 13.84 -10.82 18.53
C LEU A 222 13.95 -9.29 18.63
N LEU A 223 12.86 -8.57 18.38
CA LEU A 223 12.82 -7.10 18.50
C LEU A 223 13.11 -6.64 19.94
N GLN A 224 12.68 -7.39 20.95
CA GLN A 224 12.98 -7.08 22.36
C GLN A 224 14.45 -7.29 22.72
N ILE A 225 15.12 -8.26 22.08
CA ILE A 225 16.54 -8.55 22.30
C ILE A 225 17.40 -7.45 21.68
N GLU A 226 17.10 -7.05 20.44
CA GLU A 226 17.85 -6.00 19.73
C GLU A 226 17.63 -4.61 20.34
N LEU A 227 16.43 -4.36 20.91
CA LEU A 227 16.07 -3.08 21.54
C LEU A 227 15.55 -3.26 22.97
N PRO A 228 16.46 -3.32 23.97
CA PRO A 228 16.09 -3.53 25.38
C PRO A 228 15.12 -2.47 25.95
N GLY A 229 15.12 -1.28 25.34
CA GLY A 229 14.25 -0.15 25.71
C GLY A 229 12.76 -0.36 25.37
N LEU A 230 12.41 -1.37 24.56
CA LEU A 230 11.03 -1.68 24.17
C LEU A 230 10.33 -2.73 25.06
N SER A 231 11.02 -3.28 26.06
CA SER A 231 10.60 -4.47 26.83
C SER A 231 9.28 -4.34 27.61
N SER A 232 8.83 -3.13 27.92
CA SER A 232 7.59 -2.89 28.67
C SER A 232 6.35 -2.73 27.78
N SER A 233 6.51 -2.25 26.55
CA SER A 233 5.41 -1.83 25.67
C SER A 233 4.99 -2.95 24.69
N MET A 234 5.93 -3.76 24.18
CA MET A 234 5.59 -4.77 23.16
C MET A 234 4.73 -5.95 23.65
N LYS A 235 4.70 -6.23 24.96
CA LYS A 235 3.82 -7.30 25.53
C LYS A 235 2.32 -7.02 25.33
N GLN A 236 1.94 -5.79 24.96
CA GLN A 236 0.55 -5.35 24.76
C GLN A 236 0.09 -5.46 23.29
N LEU A 237 0.98 -5.75 22.33
CA LEU A 237 0.65 -5.92 20.92
C LEU A 237 -0.02 -7.27 20.61
N THR A 238 0.06 -8.23 21.54
CA THR A 238 -0.79 -9.41 21.54
C THR A 238 -2.06 -9.11 22.32
N PRO A 239 -3.25 -9.27 21.73
CA PRO A 239 -4.49 -9.19 22.50
C PRO A 239 -4.54 -10.36 23.48
N THR A 240 -4.06 -10.16 24.71
CA THR A 240 -4.22 -11.13 25.77
C THR A 240 -5.71 -11.23 26.11
N VAL A 241 -6.36 -12.35 25.80
CA VAL A 241 -7.66 -12.71 26.39
C VAL A 241 -7.45 -13.08 27.86
N THR A 242 -7.08 -12.09 28.67
CA THR A 242 -7.29 -12.14 30.11
C THR A 242 -8.77 -11.88 30.37
N ASN A 243 -9.44 -12.91 30.87
CA ASN A 243 -10.84 -12.88 31.29
C ASN A 243 -10.94 -12.21 32.68
N GLU A 244 -10.39 -10.99 32.81
CA GLU A 244 -10.52 -10.19 34.01
C GLU A 244 -11.46 -9.02 33.71
N GLN A 245 -12.73 -9.21 34.06
CA GLN A 245 -13.68 -8.12 34.21
C GLN A 245 -13.34 -7.34 35.49
N SER A 246 -12.30 -6.51 35.47
CA SER A 246 -12.09 -5.47 36.48
C SER A 246 -13.00 -4.28 36.15
N ALA A 247 -14.29 -4.41 36.47
CA ALA A 247 -15.26 -3.34 36.30
C ALA A 247 -15.09 -2.28 37.40
N ASN A 248 -14.33 -1.21 37.11
CA ASN A 248 -14.24 -0.03 37.97
C ASN A 248 -15.63 0.54 38.30
N TRP A 249 -15.79 1.17 39.47
CA TRP A 249 -17.04 1.77 39.91
C TRP A 249 -16.91 3.26 40.23
N THR A 250 -17.94 4.02 39.88
CA THR A 250 -17.98 5.47 40.13
C THR A 250 -18.66 5.76 41.46
N CYS A 251 -17.99 6.54 42.33
CA CYS A 251 -18.58 7.00 43.58
C CYS A 251 -19.78 7.93 43.34
N SER A 252 -20.91 7.66 44.01
CA SER A 252 -22.14 8.47 43.90
C SER A 252 -21.98 9.91 44.40
N GLU A 253 -21.11 10.13 45.39
CA GLU A 253 -20.98 11.44 46.06
C GLU A 253 -19.92 12.35 45.40
N CYS A 254 -18.74 11.81 45.11
CA CYS A 254 -17.61 12.61 44.60
C CYS A 254 -17.24 12.32 43.15
N THR A 255 -17.95 11.41 42.48
CA THR A 255 -17.73 11.00 41.08
C THR A 255 -16.36 10.38 40.77
N PHE A 256 -15.55 10.11 41.80
CA PHE A 256 -14.25 9.48 41.64
C PHE A 256 -14.39 8.04 41.14
N LEU A 257 -13.51 7.64 40.22
CA LEU A 257 -13.48 6.32 39.61
C LEU A 257 -12.58 5.40 40.45
N ASN A 258 -13.20 4.46 41.17
CA ASN A 258 -12.51 3.51 42.04
C ASN A 258 -12.29 2.17 41.34
N ASP A 259 -11.24 1.46 41.75
CA ASP A 259 -11.01 0.07 41.35
C ASP A 259 -12.10 -0.84 41.94
N ASN A 260 -12.45 -1.92 41.23
CA ASN A 260 -13.46 -2.89 41.69
C ASN A 260 -13.01 -3.64 42.96
N SER A 261 -11.70 -3.70 43.23
CA SER A 261 -11.15 -4.27 44.47
C SER A 261 -11.52 -3.46 45.71
N ASN A 262 -11.83 -2.17 45.55
CA ASN A 262 -12.05 -1.24 46.66
C ASN A 262 -13.54 -1.19 47.01
N GLN A 263 -13.87 -1.54 48.26
CA GLN A 263 -15.24 -1.44 48.81
C GLN A 263 -15.56 -0.01 49.27
N THR A 264 -14.55 0.84 49.43
CA THR A 264 -14.64 2.25 49.83
C THR A 264 -14.03 3.15 48.76
N CYS A 265 -14.53 4.36 48.63
CA CYS A 265 -13.98 5.36 47.71
C CYS A 265 -12.62 5.88 48.20
N ASP A 266 -11.60 5.89 47.35
CA ASP A 266 -10.24 6.32 47.73
C ASP A 266 -10.16 7.83 48.04
N MET A 267 -11.06 8.64 47.47
CA MET A 267 -11.06 10.09 47.65
C MET A 267 -11.86 10.54 48.88
N CYS A 268 -13.03 9.94 49.11
CA CYS A 268 -13.96 10.37 50.17
C CYS A 268 -14.20 9.33 51.26
N SER A 269 -13.59 8.15 51.16
CA SER A 269 -13.69 7.04 52.12
C SER A 269 -15.11 6.49 52.35
N LEU A 270 -16.10 6.83 51.49
CA LEU A 270 -17.46 6.29 51.56
C LEU A 270 -17.55 4.89 50.97
N ASP A 271 -18.37 4.03 51.59
CA ASP A 271 -18.68 2.69 51.10
C ASP A 271 -19.41 2.73 49.75
N ARG A 272 -19.10 1.77 48.88
CA ARG A 272 -19.68 1.63 47.54
C ARG A 272 -21.21 1.54 47.50
N ASN A 273 -21.80 1.01 48.57
CA ASN A 273 -23.25 0.81 48.69
C ASN A 273 -23.91 1.78 49.70
N ALA A 274 -23.24 2.87 50.08
CA ALA A 274 -23.84 3.87 50.94
C ALA A 274 -25.00 4.54 50.19
N VAL A 275 -26.24 4.23 50.61
CA VAL A 275 -27.45 4.91 50.14
C VAL A 275 -27.55 6.23 50.88
N SER A 276 -27.63 7.32 50.13
CA SER A 276 -27.95 8.68 50.62
C SER A 276 -29.31 8.72 51.32
#